data_AF-A0A7K1Y491-F1
#
_entry.id   AF-A0A7K1Y491-F1
#
_cell.length_a   1.000
_cell.length_b   1.000
_cell.length_c   1.000
_cell.angle_alpha   90.00
_cell.angle_beta   90.00
_cell.angle_gamma   90.00
#
_symmetry.space_group_name_H-M   'P 1'
#
loop_
_entity.id
_entity.type
_entity.pdbx_description
1 polymer ?
#
loop_
_entity_poly.entity_id
_entity_poly.type
_entity_poly.pdbx_seq_one_letter_code
_entity_poly.pdbx_strand_id
1 'polypeptide(L)'
;MATEQYTTDHAAHAEEHETMTKSKIWRVFFILLGITAVEFFIALYLLPKGILNHGIGNFSYIILTLVKAFYIVAYFMHLKFERVAFKTSIVVALIFIVYFIVLLLTEGSYLHIHMAN
;
A
#
# COMPACT_ATOMS: atom_id res chain seq x y z
N MET A 1 15.64 7.66 -56.80
CA MET A 1 16.22 8.07 -55.49
C MET A 1 15.13 8.59 -54.53
N ALA A 2 14.04 7.84 -54.32
CA ALA A 2 12.96 8.28 -53.41
C ALA A 2 12.27 7.09 -52.69
N THR A 3 12.96 5.96 -52.58
CA THR A 3 12.39 4.72 -52.00
C THR A 3 13.17 4.21 -50.79
N GLU A 4 14.29 4.84 -50.41
CA GLU A 4 15.16 4.36 -49.32
C GLU A 4 14.99 5.13 -48.00
N GLN A 5 14.12 6.16 -47.94
CA GLN A 5 13.99 7.04 -46.77
C GLN A 5 12.72 6.80 -45.94
N TYR A 6 11.89 5.81 -46.31
CA TYR A 6 10.62 5.52 -45.61
C TYR A 6 10.73 4.36 -44.61
N THR A 7 11.82 3.58 -44.61
CA THR A 7 11.93 2.36 -43.80
C THR A 7 12.75 2.55 -42.51
N THR A 8 13.41 3.69 -42.32
CA THR A 8 14.37 3.92 -41.23
C THR A 8 13.78 4.56 -39.98
N ASP A 9 12.51 4.98 -39.98
CA ASP A 9 11.89 5.68 -38.83
C ASP A 9 11.09 4.75 -37.89
N HIS A 10 10.75 3.53 -38.33
CA HIS A 10 9.96 2.59 -37.52
C HIS A 10 10.78 1.70 -36.56
N ALA A 11 12.11 1.85 -36.52
CA ALA A 11 12.98 1.07 -35.64
C ALA A 11 13.34 1.78 -34.32
N ALA A 12 12.98 3.06 -34.15
CA ALA A 12 13.40 3.89 -33.02
C ALA A 12 12.36 4.01 -31.88
N HIS A 13 11.19 3.38 -32.01
CA HIS A 13 10.14 3.35 -30.98
C HIS A 13 10.03 1.99 -30.29
N ALA A 14 11.15 1.30 -30.07
CA ALA A 14 11.22 0.33 -28.99
C ALA A 14 11.51 1.10 -27.70
N GLU A 15 10.52 1.91 -27.28
CA GLU A 15 10.53 2.51 -25.96
C GLU A 15 10.73 1.40 -24.95
N GLU A 16 11.81 1.56 -24.21
CA GLU A 16 12.28 0.76 -23.10
C GLU A 16 11.16 0.70 -22.06
N HIS A 17 10.24 -0.26 -22.26
CA HIS A 17 9.24 -0.64 -21.29
C HIS A 17 9.98 -1.15 -20.04
N GLU A 18 10.30 -0.24 -19.12
CA GLU A 18 10.75 -0.46 -17.73
C GLU A 18 9.64 -1.23 -16.97
N THR A 19 9.36 -2.45 -17.41
CA THR A 19 8.54 -3.38 -16.67
C THR A 19 9.44 -4.01 -15.61
N MET A 20 8.96 -4.03 -14.36
CA MET A 20 9.65 -4.68 -13.25
C MET A 20 10.13 -6.08 -13.68
N THR A 21 11.44 -6.29 -13.73
CA THR A 21 12.01 -7.59 -14.09
C THR A 21 11.51 -8.64 -13.09
N LYS A 22 11.20 -9.85 -13.57
CA LYS A 22 10.63 -10.95 -12.76
C LYS A 22 11.40 -11.21 -11.45
N SER A 23 12.72 -11.03 -11.48
CA SER A 23 13.61 -11.14 -10.32
C SER A 23 13.27 -10.13 -9.19
N LYS A 24 12.91 -8.90 -9.54
CA LYS A 24 12.58 -7.83 -8.59
C LYS A 24 11.26 -8.09 -7.89
N ILE A 25 10.28 -8.62 -8.62
CA ILE A 25 8.97 -9.03 -8.08
C ILE A 25 9.18 -10.11 -7.01
N TRP A 26 9.97 -11.13 -7.34
CA TRP A 26 10.27 -12.21 -6.40
C TRP A 26 10.98 -11.68 -5.14
N ARG A 27 11.97 -10.80 -5.30
CA ARG A 27 12.66 -10.18 -4.17
C ARG A 27 11.72 -9.40 -3.25
N VAL A 28 10.83 -8.59 -3.82
CA VAL A 28 9.86 -7.80 -3.04
C VAL A 28 8.81 -8.69 -2.38
N PHE A 29 8.38 -9.76 -3.06
CA PHE A 29 7.47 -10.76 -2.51
C PHE A 29 8.03 -11.40 -1.23
N PHE A 30 9.30 -11.84 -1.23
CA PHE A 30 9.90 -12.43 -0.02
C PHE A 30 10.06 -11.42 1.12
N ILE A 31 10.37 -10.16 0.82
CA ILE A 31 10.42 -9.10 1.85
C ILE A 31 9.04 -8.91 2.48
N LEU A 32 7.99 -8.82 1.67
CA LEU A 32 6.61 -8.65 2.14
C LEU A 32 6.10 -9.87 2.90
N LEU A 33 6.46 -11.08 2.45
CA LEU A 33 6.18 -12.32 3.15
C LEU A 33 6.86 -12.36 4.51
N GLY A 34 8.13 -11.93 4.60
CA GLY A 34 8.86 -11.79 5.86
C GLY A 34 8.20 -10.82 6.82
N ILE A 35 7.85 -9.61 6.37
CA ILE A 35 7.14 -8.61 7.20
C ILE A 35 5.82 -9.18 7.71
N THR A 36 5.05 -9.83 6.83
CA THR A 36 3.75 -10.42 7.18
C THR A 36 3.89 -11.57 8.18
N ALA A 37 4.91 -12.41 8.04
CA ALA A 37 5.19 -13.48 8.99
C ALA A 37 5.55 -12.93 10.37
N VAL A 38 6.34 -11.85 10.43
CA VAL A 38 6.66 -11.16 11.68
C VAL A 38 5.42 -10.51 12.30
N GLU A 39 4.57 -9.85 11.49
CA GLU A 39 3.28 -9.31 11.96
C GLU A 39 2.42 -10.39 12.62
N PHE A 40 2.23 -11.54 11.96
CA PHE A 40 1.46 -12.65 12.52
C PHE A 40 2.10 -13.23 13.77
N PHE A 41 3.43 -13.31 13.83
CA PHE A 41 4.13 -13.76 15.03
C PHE A 41 3.91 -12.80 16.20
N ILE A 42 3.96 -11.48 15.96
CA ILE A 42 3.67 -10.50 17.00
C ILE A 42 2.22 -10.61 17.47
N ALA A 43 1.27 -10.66 16.53
CA ALA A 43 -0.16 -10.66 16.82
C ALA A 43 -0.65 -11.96 17.48
N LEU A 44 -0.19 -13.13 17.01
CA LEU A 44 -0.67 -14.44 17.47
C LEU A 44 0.18 -15.05 18.58
N TYR A 45 1.44 -14.66 18.72
CA TYR A 45 2.34 -15.28 19.69
C TYR A 45 2.78 -14.32 20.81
N LEU A 46 3.21 -13.10 20.49
CA LEU A 46 3.72 -12.16 21.51
C LEU A 46 2.62 -11.50 22.34
N LEU A 47 1.53 -11.07 21.71
CA LEU A 47 0.39 -10.45 22.40
C LEU A 47 -0.32 -11.43 23.34
N PRO A 48 -0.73 -12.65 22.90
CA PRO A 48 -1.50 -13.55 23.75
C PRO A 48 -0.70 -14.16 24.89
N LYS A 49 0.64 -14.26 24.74
CA LYS A 49 1.53 -14.77 25.79
C LYS A 49 1.91 -13.70 26.83
N GLY A 50 1.48 -12.44 26.65
CA GLY A 50 1.74 -11.35 27.60
C GLY A 50 3.22 -10.98 27.78
N ILE A 51 4.09 -11.42 26.85
CA ILE A 51 5.54 -11.18 26.90
C ILE A 51 5.87 -9.72 26.59
N LEU A 52 5.02 -9.05 25.80
CA LEU A 52 5.10 -7.62 25.52
C LEU A 52 3.87 -6.90 26.08
N ASN A 53 4.08 -5.69 26.61
CA ASN A 53 2.97 -4.81 26.97
C ASN A 53 2.10 -4.58 25.73
N HIS A 54 0.78 -4.77 25.87
CA HIS A 54 -0.20 -4.67 24.79
C HIS A 54 -0.07 -3.37 23.99
N GLY A 55 0.30 -2.25 24.65
CA GLY A 55 0.54 -0.98 23.98
C GLY A 55 1.74 -1.01 23.01
N ILE A 56 2.85 -1.63 23.40
CA ILE A 56 4.07 -1.71 22.58
C ILE A 56 3.87 -2.73 21.44
N GLY A 57 3.24 -3.86 21.75
CA GLY A 57 2.89 -4.88 20.77
C GLY A 57 1.98 -4.34 19.66
N ASN A 58 0.88 -3.68 20.04
CA ASN A 58 -0.03 -3.05 19.07
C ASN A 58 0.66 -1.97 18.24
N PHE A 59 1.47 -1.11 18.87
CA PHE A 59 2.18 -0.06 18.14
C PHE A 59 3.14 -0.64 17.11
N SER A 60 3.93 -1.65 17.48
CA SER A 60 4.86 -2.31 16.57
C SER A 60 4.15 -3.02 15.40
N TYR A 61 3.02 -3.65 15.68
CA TYR A 61 2.16 -4.28 14.67
C TYR A 61 1.67 -3.25 13.66
N ILE A 62 1.08 -2.14 14.13
CA ILE A 62 0.57 -1.05 13.28
C ILE A 62 1.69 -0.49 12.38
N ILE A 63 2.89 -0.23 12.94
CA ILE A 63 4.04 0.27 12.18
C ILE A 63 4.42 -0.73 11.06
N LEU A 64 4.53 -2.02 11.38
CA LEU A 64 4.88 -3.04 10.40
C LEU A 64 3.81 -3.17 9.29
N THR A 65 2.53 -3.06 9.65
CA THR A 65 1.43 -3.05 8.68
C THR A 65 1.52 -1.86 7.72
N LEU A 66 1.86 -0.67 8.24
CA LEU A 66 2.06 0.53 7.41
C LEU A 66 3.24 0.39 6.45
N VAL A 67 4.37 -0.14 6.94
CA VAL A 67 5.55 -0.43 6.10
C VAL A 67 5.21 -1.43 5.00
N LYS A 68 4.49 -2.50 5.34
CA LYS A 68 4.00 -3.48 4.35
C LYS A 68 3.13 -2.82 3.29
N ALA A 69 2.14 -2.03 3.71
CA ALA A 69 1.23 -1.34 2.81
C ALA A 69 1.99 -0.40 1.85
N PHE A 70 2.97 0.36 2.36
CA PHE A 70 3.83 1.19 1.53
C PHE A 70 4.60 0.37 0.47
N TYR A 71 5.19 -0.76 0.85
CA TYR A 71 5.90 -1.65 -0.10
C TYR A 71 4.95 -2.22 -1.17
N ILE A 72 3.72 -2.60 -0.81
CA ILE A 72 2.74 -3.09 -1.78
C ILE A 72 2.40 -1.99 -2.79
N VAL A 73 2.08 -0.79 -2.32
CA VAL A 73 1.70 0.34 -3.19
C VAL A 73 2.89 0.77 -4.06
N ALA A 74 4.09 0.85 -3.51
CA ALA A 74 5.27 1.28 -4.25
C ALA A 74 5.72 0.28 -5.34
N TYR A 75 5.63 -1.03 -5.07
CA TYR A 75 6.21 -2.06 -5.95
C TYR A 75 5.19 -2.89 -6.72
N PHE A 76 4.03 -3.24 -6.13
CA PHE A 76 3.00 -4.04 -6.81
C PHE A 76 1.98 -3.19 -7.55
N MET A 77 1.67 -1.98 -7.08
CA MET A 77 0.80 -1.05 -7.82
C MET A 77 1.54 -0.19 -8.85
N HIS A 78 2.83 -0.44 -9.11
CA HIS A 78 3.63 0.27 -10.12
C HIS A 78 3.68 1.80 -9.94
N LEU A 79 3.39 2.31 -8.74
CA LEU A 79 3.24 3.75 -8.47
C LEU A 79 4.54 4.53 -8.35
N LYS A 80 5.68 3.82 -8.33
CA LYS A 80 7.00 4.43 -8.21
C LYS A 80 7.44 5.12 -9.50
N PHE A 81 6.92 4.71 -10.67
CA PHE A 81 7.36 5.24 -11.97
C PHE A 81 6.23 5.75 -12.88
N GLU A 82 4.95 5.55 -12.54
CA GLU A 82 3.84 6.01 -13.39
C GLU A 82 2.76 6.85 -12.69
N ARG A 83 2.17 7.72 -13.53
CA ARG A 83 0.97 8.57 -13.40
C ARG A 83 0.60 9.02 -11.99
N VAL A 84 0.87 10.30 -11.72
CA VAL A 84 0.41 11.06 -10.54
C VAL A 84 -1.08 10.82 -10.20
N ALA A 85 -1.92 10.58 -11.21
CA ALA A 85 -3.35 10.27 -11.05
C ALA A 85 -3.63 9.06 -10.14
N PHE A 86 -2.86 7.98 -10.21
CA PHE A 86 -3.08 6.81 -9.34
C PHE A 86 -2.63 7.07 -7.89
N LYS A 87 -1.61 7.93 -7.67
CA LYS A 87 -1.23 8.34 -6.32
C LYS A 87 -2.33 9.21 -5.71
N THR A 88 -2.89 10.13 -6.49
CA THR A 88 -3.98 11.01 -6.05
C THR A 88 -5.25 10.22 -5.73
N SER A 89 -5.61 9.17 -6.48
CA SER A 89 -6.82 8.38 -6.19
C SER A 89 -6.75 7.67 -4.83
N ILE A 90 -5.58 7.10 -4.48
CA ILE A 90 -5.36 6.47 -3.18
C ILE A 90 -5.40 7.51 -2.05
N VAL A 91 -4.76 8.67 -2.25
CA VAL A 91 -4.75 9.74 -1.24
C VAL A 91 -6.17 10.28 -1.00
N VAL A 92 -6.93 10.52 -2.06
CA VAL A 92 -8.34 10.97 -1.95
C VAL A 92 -9.20 9.92 -1.25
N ALA A 93 -9.05 8.63 -1.57
CA ALA A 93 -9.76 7.56 -0.89
C ALA A 93 -9.41 7.48 0.61
N LEU A 94 -8.13 7.65 0.98
CA LEU A 94 -7.72 7.68 2.39
C LEU A 94 -8.29 8.88 3.14
N ILE A 95 -8.26 10.07 2.55
CA ILE A 95 -8.87 11.27 3.15
C ILE A 95 -10.37 11.05 3.36
N PHE A 96 -11.05 10.46 2.38
CA PHE A 96 -12.47 10.14 2.48
C PHE A 96 -12.76 9.14 3.62
N ILE A 97 -11.95 8.09 3.78
CA ILE A 97 -12.10 7.13 4.89
C ILE A 97 -11.94 7.82 6.25
N VAL A 98 -10.91 8.66 6.42
CA VAL A 98 -10.70 9.39 7.68
C VAL A 98 -11.89 10.30 7.99
N TYR A 99 -12.38 11.03 6.99
CA TYR A 99 -13.58 11.87 7.14
C TYR A 99 -14.81 11.03 7.52
N PHE A 100 -14.98 9.85 6.91
CA PHE A 100 -16.10 8.96 7.19
C PHE A 100 -16.07 8.41 8.63
N ILE A 101 -14.88 8.05 9.14
CA ILE A 101 -14.71 7.63 10.54
C ILE A 101 -15.13 8.75 11.50
N VAL A 102 -14.71 9.99 11.25
CA VAL A 102 -15.11 11.15 12.07
C VAL A 102 -16.62 11.35 12.05
N LEU A 103 -17.25 11.25 10.86
CA LEU A 103 -18.69 11.35 10.72
C LEU A 103 -19.43 10.28 11.53
N LEU A 104 -19.02 9.01 11.40
CA LEU A 104 -19.62 7.91 12.14
C LEU A 104 -19.44 8.04 13.66
N LEU A 105 -18.28 8.53 14.12
CA LEU A 105 -18.07 8.79 15.55
C LEU A 105 -18.94 9.93 16.08
N THR A 106 -19.15 10.96 15.26
CA THR A 106 -20.00 12.11 15.61
C THR A 106 -21.46 11.70 15.70
N GLU A 107 -21.99 11.06 14.67
CA GLU A 107 -23.37 10.54 14.63
C GLU A 107 -23.59 9.48 15.72
N GLY A 108 -22.62 8.57 15.91
CA GLY A 108 -22.68 7.57 16.97
C GLY A 108 -22.72 8.19 18.37
N SER A 109 -21.95 9.25 18.63
CA SER A 109 -21.98 9.97 19.90
C SER A 109 -23.29 10.74 20.10
N TYR A 110 -23.83 11.36 19.04
CA TYR A 110 -25.10 12.06 19.09
C TYR A 110 -26.27 11.12 19.43
N LEU A 111 -26.33 9.95 18.78
CA LEU A 111 -27.32 8.90 19.05
C LEU A 111 -27.17 8.33 20.46
N HIS A 112 -25.95 8.11 20.93
CA HIS A 112 -25.71 7.61 22.29
C HIS A 112 -26.24 8.58 23.36
N ILE A 113 -26.10 9.89 23.15
CA ILE A 113 -26.58 10.90 24.12
C ILE A 113 -28.10 11.06 24.07
N HIS A 114 -28.73 10.98 22.89
CA HIS A 114 -30.16 11.30 22.73
C HIS A 114 -31.10 10.09 22.74
N MET A 115 -30.62 8.86 22.52
CA MET A 115 -31.45 7.64 22.54
C MET A 115 -31.16 6.70 23.70
N ALA A 116 -30.11 6.96 24.50
CA ALA A 116 -29.81 6.17 25.70
C ALA A 116 -30.41 6.76 26.98
N ASN A 117 -31.29 7.76 26.87
CA ASN A 117 -32.11 8.33 27.94
C ASN A 117 -33.59 8.23 27.56
#